data_AF-A0A543JBB8-F1
#
_entry.id   AF-A0A543JBB8-F1
#
_cell.length_a   1.000
_cell.length_b   1.000
_cell.length_c   1.000
_cell.angle_alpha   90.00
_cell.angle_beta   90.00
_cell.angle_gamma   90.00
#
_symmetry.space_group_name_H-M   'P 1'
#
loop_
_entity.id
_entity.type
_entity.pdbx_description
1 polymer ?
#
loop_
_entity_poly.entity_id
_entity_poly.type
_entity_poly.pdbx_seq_one_letter_code
_entity_poly.pdbx_strand_id
1 'polypeptide(L)'
;MTDVRVALEAMRSDATAWATAADNLDGPCATIGDLVLTGADVSLWAVDRGLDRTYNDARLALEDMLTQATQAFRSLSEALHAAANTYEAEEEANVHAMNSIHPEGGGR
;
A
#
# COMPACT_ATOMS: atom_id res chain seq x y z
N MET A 1 16.25 24.03 2.91
CA MET A 1 14.92 24.00 2.28
C MET A 1 14.83 23.08 1.07
N THR A 2 15.76 23.11 0.10
CA THR A 2 15.68 22.24 -1.09
C THR A 2 15.77 20.74 -0.78
N ASP A 3 16.62 20.35 0.17
CA ASP A 3 16.85 18.95 0.54
C ASP A 3 15.63 18.31 1.22
N VAL A 4 14.97 19.05 2.12
CA VAL A 4 13.73 18.63 2.78
C VAL A 4 12.62 18.42 1.75
N ARG A 5 12.45 19.36 0.83
CA ARG A 5 11.45 19.22 -0.24
C ARG A 5 11.72 17.99 -1.13
N VAL A 6 12.97 17.75 -1.50
CA VAL A 6 13.36 16.55 -2.26
C VAL A 6 13.04 15.27 -1.49
N ALA A 7 13.32 15.23 -0.18
CA ALA A 7 12.99 14.08 0.67
C ALA A 7 11.46 13.85 0.76
N LEU A 8 10.66 14.91 0.90
CA LEU A 8 9.19 14.82 0.92
C LEU A 8 8.62 14.34 -0.42
N GLU A 9 9.15 14.84 -1.54
CA GLU A 9 8.79 14.38 -2.88
C GLU A 9 9.15 12.88 -3.06
N ALA A 10 10.31 12.45 -2.56
CA ALA A 10 10.70 11.04 -2.56
C ALA A 10 9.74 10.17 -1.73
N MET A 11 9.36 10.60 -0.51
CA MET A 11 8.39 9.88 0.32
C MET A 11 7.03 9.74 -0.37
N ARG A 12 6.55 10.79 -1.06
CA ARG A 12 5.30 10.76 -1.83
C ARG A 12 5.40 9.84 -3.06
N SER A 13 6.57 9.82 -3.71
CA SER A 13 6.86 8.90 -4.81
C SER A 13 6.83 7.44 -4.33
N ASP A 14 7.49 7.14 -3.22
CA ASP A 14 7.49 5.80 -2.63
C ASP A 14 6.08 5.38 -2.20
N ALA A 15 5.31 6.29 -1.60
CA ALA A 15 3.91 6.04 -1.28
C ALA A 15 3.09 5.65 -2.51
N THR A 16 3.30 6.35 -3.63
CA THR A 16 2.63 6.07 -4.91
C THR A 16 3.05 4.71 -5.47
N ALA A 17 4.33 4.33 -5.34
CA ALA A 17 4.82 3.03 -5.75
C ALA A 17 4.15 1.89 -4.96
N TRP A 18 3.98 2.05 -3.64
CA TRP A 18 3.26 1.08 -2.81
C TRP A 18 1.77 1.00 -3.13
N ALA A 19 1.10 2.14 -3.39
CA ALA A 19 -0.29 2.13 -3.85
C ALA A 19 -0.44 1.39 -5.19
N THR A 20 0.44 1.67 -6.14
CA THR A 20 0.46 0.99 -7.45
C THR A 20 0.72 -0.51 -7.29
N ALA A 21 1.61 -0.91 -6.38
CA ALA A 21 1.86 -2.31 -6.07
C ALA A 21 0.61 -2.99 -5.51
N ALA A 22 -0.17 -2.32 -4.66
CA ALA A 22 -1.44 -2.82 -4.15
C ALA A 22 -2.47 -3.02 -5.28
N ASP A 23 -2.62 -2.03 -6.17
CA ASP A 23 -3.56 -2.11 -7.29
C ASP A 23 -3.18 -3.21 -8.29
N ASN A 24 -1.88 -3.45 -8.48
CA ASN A 24 -1.38 -4.54 -9.32
C ASN A 24 -1.73 -5.94 -8.78
N LEU A 25 -2.13 -6.07 -7.51
CA LEU A 25 -2.58 -7.34 -6.94
C LEU A 25 -4.06 -7.65 -7.23
N ASP A 26 -4.86 -6.67 -7.67
CA ASP A 26 -6.28 -6.88 -7.96
C ASP A 26 -6.48 -7.91 -9.08
N GLY A 27 -5.65 -7.86 -10.13
CA GLY A 27 -5.70 -8.81 -11.25
C GLY A 27 -5.39 -10.26 -10.85
N PRO A 28 -4.26 -10.54 -10.18
CA PRO A 28 -3.97 -11.85 -9.61
C PRO A 28 -5.05 -12.34 -8.64
N CYS A 29 -5.58 -11.48 -7.77
CA CYS A 29 -6.62 -11.86 -6.81
C CYS A 29 -7.91 -12.28 -7.52
N ALA A 30 -8.35 -11.50 -8.52
CA ALA A 30 -9.50 -11.87 -9.35
C ALA A 30 -9.27 -13.19 -10.11
N THR A 31 -8.08 -13.36 -10.70
CA THR A 31 -7.72 -14.59 -11.43
C THR A 31 -7.80 -15.82 -10.53
N ILE A 32 -7.27 -15.73 -9.30
CA ILE A 32 -7.34 -16.83 -8.32
C ILE A 32 -8.78 -17.04 -7.85
N GLY A 33 -9.57 -15.97 -7.70
CA GLY A 33 -11.00 -16.02 -7.41
C GLY A 33 -11.78 -16.88 -8.42
N ASP A 34 -11.46 -16.75 -9.70
CA ASP A 34 -12.17 -17.43 -10.80
C ASP A 34 -11.73 -18.89 -11.01
N LEU A 35 -10.57 -19.30 -10.49
CA LEU A 35 -10.01 -20.64 -10.70
C LEU A 35 -10.66 -21.73 -9.82
N VAL A 36 -11.92 -21.57 -9.39
CA VAL A 36 -12.60 -22.58 -8.55
C VAL A 36 -12.73 -23.90 -9.31
N LEU A 37 -12.31 -25.00 -8.68
CA LEU A 37 -12.59 -26.35 -9.17
C LEU A 37 -13.79 -26.93 -8.42
N THR A 38 -14.80 -27.37 -9.15
CA THR A 38 -15.93 -28.11 -8.58
C THR A 38 -15.74 -29.61 -8.77
N GLY A 39 -16.53 -30.40 -8.03
CA GLY A 39 -16.58 -31.85 -8.25
C GLY A 39 -17.01 -32.26 -9.67
N ALA A 40 -17.63 -31.36 -10.45
CA ALA A 40 -17.96 -31.60 -11.85
C ALA A 40 -16.77 -31.38 -12.80
N ASP A 41 -15.78 -30.59 -12.39
CA ASP A 41 -14.58 -30.28 -13.19
C ASP A 41 -13.50 -31.36 -13.03
N VAL A 42 -13.67 -32.27 -12.06
CA VAL A 42 -12.74 -33.36 -11.76
C VAL A 42 -13.43 -34.72 -11.82
N SER A 43 -12.65 -35.78 -12.00
CA SER A 43 -13.22 -37.14 -12.00
C SER A 43 -13.80 -37.51 -10.63
N LEU A 44 -14.79 -38.41 -10.61
CA LEU A 44 -15.42 -38.91 -9.38
C LEU A 44 -14.40 -39.52 -8.40
N TRP A 45 -13.39 -40.22 -8.93
CA TRP A 45 -12.25 -40.73 -8.15
C TRP A 45 -11.44 -39.59 -7.49
N ALA A 46 -11.26 -38.46 -8.17
CA ALA A 46 -10.52 -37.32 -7.64
C ALA A 46 -11.32 -36.61 -6.53
N VAL A 47 -12.64 -36.55 -6.64
CA VAL A 47 -13.54 -36.07 -5.57
C VAL A 47 -13.47 -36.98 -4.34
N ASP A 48 -13.49 -38.31 -4.53
CA ASP A 48 -13.36 -39.27 -3.44
C ASP A 48 -12.02 -39.14 -2.70
N ARG A 49 -10.98 -38.67 -3.39
CA ARG A 49 -9.66 -38.35 -2.82
C ARG A 49 -9.54 -36.92 -2.29
N GLY A 50 -10.59 -36.11 -2.40
CA GLY A 50 -10.64 -34.75 -1.88
C GLY A 50 -9.76 -33.75 -2.63
N LEU A 51 -9.48 -34.01 -3.92
CA LEU A 51 -8.67 -33.11 -4.75
C LEU A 51 -9.31 -31.74 -4.91
N ASP A 52 -10.62 -31.71 -5.14
CA ASP A 52 -11.44 -30.49 -5.24
C ASP A 52 -11.31 -29.64 -3.98
N ARG A 53 -11.46 -30.25 -2.79
CA ARG A 53 -11.30 -29.56 -1.50
C ARG A 53 -9.88 -29.05 -1.30
N THR A 54 -8.88 -29.93 -1.46
CA THR A 54 -7.47 -29.57 -1.25
C THR A 54 -7.03 -28.43 -2.18
N TYR A 55 -7.47 -28.47 -3.43
CA TYR A 55 -7.19 -27.42 -4.40
C TYR A 55 -7.83 -26.10 -3.99
N ASN A 56 -9.12 -26.10 -3.63
CA ASN A 56 -9.81 -24.87 -3.23
C ASN A 56 -9.27 -24.30 -1.92
N ASP A 57 -8.87 -25.13 -0.96
CA ASP A 57 -8.23 -24.68 0.28
C ASP A 57 -6.90 -23.97 -0.04
N ALA A 58 -6.09 -24.52 -0.95
CA ALA A 58 -4.87 -23.87 -1.40
C ALA A 58 -5.15 -22.56 -2.16
N ARG A 59 -6.18 -22.55 -3.02
CA ARG A 59 -6.65 -21.37 -3.75
C ARG A 59 -7.05 -20.25 -2.79
N LEU A 60 -7.86 -20.56 -1.78
CA LEU A 60 -8.30 -19.61 -0.75
C LEU A 60 -7.12 -19.10 0.10
N ALA A 61 -6.16 -19.96 0.44
CA ALA A 61 -4.96 -19.52 1.16
C ALA A 61 -4.14 -18.51 0.35
N LEU A 62 -4.00 -18.72 -0.96
CA LEU A 62 -3.34 -17.76 -1.85
C LEU A 62 -4.12 -16.45 -1.97
N GLU A 63 -5.44 -16.52 -2.12
CA GLU A 63 -6.34 -15.37 -2.18
C GLU A 63 -6.24 -14.50 -0.90
N ASP A 64 -6.21 -15.15 0.26
CA ASP A 64 -6.06 -14.49 1.55
C ASP A 64 -4.68 -13.81 1.68
N MET A 65 -3.59 -14.49 1.29
CA MET A 65 -2.25 -13.91 1.30
C MET A 65 -2.14 -12.67 0.41
N LEU A 66 -2.74 -12.70 -0.78
CA LEU A 66 -2.77 -11.54 -1.68
C LEU A 66 -3.58 -10.40 -1.10
N THR A 67 -4.73 -10.70 -0.50
CA THR A 67 -5.57 -9.71 0.18
C THR A 67 -4.81 -9.02 1.31
N GLN A 68 -4.10 -9.79 2.13
CA GLN A 68 -3.25 -9.25 3.21
C GLN A 68 -2.11 -8.39 2.65
N ALA A 69 -1.48 -8.80 1.54
CA ALA A 69 -0.44 -8.01 0.89
C ALA A 69 -0.98 -6.67 0.35
N THR A 70 -2.15 -6.66 -0.29
CA THR A 70 -2.82 -5.42 -0.75
C THR A 70 -3.08 -4.47 0.41
N GLN A 71 -3.59 -4.98 1.53
CA GLN A 71 -3.84 -4.18 2.73
C GLN A 71 -2.54 -3.59 3.29
N ALA A 72 -1.49 -4.41 3.41
CA ALA A 72 -0.20 -3.97 3.90
C ALA A 72 0.42 -2.85 3.04
N PHE A 73 0.36 -3.00 1.71
CA PHE A 73 0.86 -1.98 0.78
C PHE A 73 0.05 -0.68 0.82
N ARG A 74 -1.28 -0.76 0.94
CA ARG A 74 -2.13 0.43 1.14
C ARG A 74 -1.81 1.15 2.44
N SER A 75 -1.71 0.43 3.56
CA SER A 75 -1.35 1.03 4.84
C SER A 75 0.04 1.67 4.82
N LEU A 76 1.01 1.07 4.13
CA LEU A 76 2.34 1.65 3.98
C LEU A 76 2.31 2.94 3.14
N SER A 77 1.56 2.93 2.04
CA SER A 77 1.35 4.12 1.20
C SER A 77 0.72 5.27 2.00
N GLU A 78 -0.35 4.99 2.74
CA GLU A 78 -1.04 5.97 3.58
C GLU A 78 -0.13 6.53 4.67
N ALA A 79 0.67 5.68 5.33
CA ALA A 79 1.61 6.10 6.35
C ALA A 79 2.69 7.04 5.81
N LEU A 80 3.24 6.74 4.63
CA LEU A 80 4.24 7.59 3.97
C LEU A 80 3.65 8.93 3.54
N HIS A 81 2.44 8.93 2.99
CA HIS A 81 1.72 10.17 2.67
C HIS A 81 1.45 11.02 3.91
N ALA A 82 0.96 10.40 4.99
CA ALA A 82 0.69 11.09 6.24
C ALA A 82 1.97 11.71 6.82
N ALA A 83 3.07 10.93 6.87
CA ALA A 83 4.35 11.41 7.36
C ALA A 83 4.88 12.60 6.53
N ALA A 84 4.81 12.51 5.20
CA ALA A 84 5.25 13.61 4.33
C ALA A 84 4.43 14.90 4.57
N ASN A 85 3.10 14.77 4.73
CA ASN A 85 2.25 15.92 4.99
C ASN A 85 2.50 16.53 6.38
N THR A 86 2.75 15.71 7.40
CA THR A 86 3.11 16.19 8.73
C THR A 86 4.42 16.98 8.71
N TYR A 87 5.46 16.44 8.07
CA TYR A 87 6.75 17.13 7.99
C TYR A 87 6.68 18.43 7.18
N GLU A 88 5.90 18.47 6.10
CA GLU A 88 5.69 19.70 5.32
C GLU A 88 5.01 20.79 6.17
N ALA A 89 3.96 20.44 6.91
CA ALA A 89 3.25 21.37 7.78
C ALA A 89 4.12 21.88 8.93
N GLU A 90 4.96 21.02 9.52
CA GLU A 90 5.90 21.40 10.57
C GLU A 90 6.98 22.37 10.06
N GLU A 91 7.52 22.13 8.86
CA GLU A 91 8.50 23.03 8.23
C GLU A 91 7.88 24.39 7.91
N GLU A 92 6.67 24.43 7.35
CA GLU A 92 5.94 25.69 7.09
C GLU A 92 5.71 26.48 8.39
N ALA A 93 5.23 25.82 9.45
CA ALA A 93 5.02 26.44 10.75
C ALA A 93 6.33 27.00 11.33
N ASN A 94 7.43 26.27 11.20
CA ASN A 94 8.75 26.69 11.68
C ASN A 94 9.27 27.92 10.92
N VAL A 95 9.13 27.95 9.59
CA VAL A 95 9.51 29.10 8.76
C VAL A 95 8.70 30.34 9.12
N HIS A 96 7.39 30.19 9.35
CA HIS A 96 6.54 31.29 9.79
C HIS A 96 6.95 31.81 11.18
N ALA A 97 7.25 30.90 12.12
CA ALA A 97 7.75 31.26 13.44
C ALA A 97 9.08 32.04 13.34
N MET A 98 10.06 31.57 12.57
CA MET A 98 11.33 32.26 12.36
C MET A 98 11.14 33.66 11.74
N ASN A 99 10.28 33.79 10.74
CA ASN A 99 9.99 35.07 10.09
C ASN A 99 9.30 36.06 11.04
N SER A 100 8.48 35.59 11.98
CA SER A 100 7.85 36.44 13.01
C SER A 100 8.83 36.93 14.10
N ILE A 101 9.94 36.23 14.30
CA ILE A 101 10.98 36.60 15.29
C ILE A 101 12.02 37.57 14.68
N HIS A 102 12.21 37.56 13.35
CA HIS A 102 13.18 38.42 12.67
C HIS A 102 12.73 39.84 12.20
N PRO A 103 11.52 40.40 12.49
CA PRO A 103 11.16 41.72 11.98
C PRO A 103 11.76 42.90 12.77
N GLU A 104 12.40 42.69 13.93
CA GLU A 104 12.84 43.80 14.81
C GLU A 104 14.38 44.04 14.91
N GLY A 105 15.21 43.40 14.07
CA GLY A 105 16.68 43.56 14.15
C GLY A 105 17.30 44.63 13.24
N GLY A 106 16.54 45.25 12.35
CA GLY A 106 17.04 46.04 11.22
C GLY A 106 16.91 47.56 11.33
N GLY A 107 16.95 48.11 12.53
CA GLY A 107 16.85 49.56 12.72
C GLY A 107 17.65 50.03 13.93
N ARG A 108 18.88 50.47 13.67
CA ARG A 108 19.48 51.74 14.15
C ARG A 108 20.95 51.83 13.74
#